data_AF-A0A095A2L4-F1
#
_entry.id   AF-A0A095A2L4-F1
#
_cell.length_a   1.000
_cell.length_b   1.000
_cell.length_c   1.000
_cell.angle_alpha   90.00
_cell.angle_beta   90.00
_cell.angle_gamma   90.00
#
_symmetry.space_group_name_H-M   'P 1'
#
loop_
_entity.id
_entity.type
_entity.pdbx_description
1 polymer ?
#
loop_
_entity_poly.entity_id
_entity_poly.type
_entity_poly.pdbx_seq_one_letter_code
_entity_poly.pdbx_strand_id
1 'polypeptide(L)'
;MIIHGKITLLLNFEESCLIPRFVENKELSLNFWCLNPSVVFSQLASMAHCVILMSGTLSPLDSLEAELNVQFPLRLEANHVISNSRLLVTTLSHGPNGTRLCATYQHQNTYTFQDEIGAVVVNACRLVPGGVLCFLPSYSLLDKLIQRWEVKS
;
A
#
# COMPACT_ATOMS: atom_id res chain seq x y z
N MET A 1 -4.90 -5.51 7.46
CA MET A 1 -5.54 -4.18 7.33
C MET A 1 -5.29 -3.33 8.59
N ILE A 2 -4.33 -2.41 8.58
CA ILE A 2 -4.07 -1.52 9.74
C ILE A 2 -5.09 -0.38 9.71
N ILE A 3 -6.15 -0.49 10.52
CA ILE A 3 -7.07 0.62 10.76
C ILE A 3 -6.26 1.71 11.47
N HIS A 4 -5.87 2.76 10.75
CA HIS A 4 -5.21 3.94 11.32
C HIS A 4 -6.21 4.75 12.14
N GLY A 5 -6.59 4.25 13.31
CA GLY A 5 -7.27 5.04 14.32
C GLY A 5 -6.26 5.97 14.99
N LYS A 6 -6.07 7.18 14.44
CA LYS A 6 -5.28 8.23 15.11
C LYS A 6 -6.09 8.74 16.31
N ILE A 7 -5.83 8.22 17.50
CA ILE A 7 -6.33 8.81 18.74
C ILE A 7 -5.34 9.93 19.12
N THR A 8 -5.67 11.16 18.75
CA THR A 8 -4.92 12.36 19.17
C THR A 8 -5.37 12.74 20.58
N LEU A 9 -4.58 12.39 21.60
CA LEU A 9 -4.76 12.97 22.93
C LEU A 9 -4.07 14.33 22.95
N LEU A 10 -4.87 15.41 22.97
CA LEU A 10 -4.39 16.74 23.36
C LEU A 10 -4.14 16.69 24.87
N LEU A 11 -2.90 16.42 25.26
CA LEU A 11 -2.47 16.58 26.64
C LEU A 11 -2.38 18.09 26.92
N ASN A 12 -3.46 18.67 27.45
CA ASN A 12 -3.38 19.94 28.15
C ASN A 12 -2.60 19.70 29.45
N PHE A 13 -1.31 20.07 29.45
CA PHE A 13 -0.56 20.22 30.68
C PHE A 13 -1.11 21.45 31.43
N GLU A 14 -1.77 21.21 32.56
CA GLU A 14 -2.06 22.27 33.53
C GLU A 14 -0.75 22.91 34.00
N GLU A 15 -0.76 24.25 34.02
CA GLU A 15 0.37 25.09 34.34
C GLU A 15 0.96 24.79 35.72
N SER A 16 2.25 24.48 35.76
CA SER A 16 3.08 24.60 36.97
C SER A 16 4.52 24.91 36.56
N CYS A 17 4.76 26.20 36.33
CA CYS A 17 6.04 26.89 36.50
C CYS A 17 7.28 26.24 35.85
N LEU A 18 7.46 26.41 34.53
CA LEU A 18 8.77 26.60 33.90
C LEU A 18 8.60 27.46 32.64
N ILE A 19 9.36 28.56 32.55
CA ILE A 19 9.34 29.53 31.44
C ILE A 19 9.68 28.82 30.12
N PRO A 20 8.78 28.72 29.13
CA PRO A 20 9.12 28.12 27.85
C PRO A 20 9.95 29.13 27.04
N ARG A 21 11.25 28.85 26.89
CA ARG A 21 12.05 29.41 25.79
C ARG A 21 11.52 28.79 24.50
N PHE A 22 10.82 29.56 23.68
CA PHE A 22 10.35 29.14 22.36
C PHE A 22 11.54 28.83 21.45
N VAL A 23 11.85 27.54 21.29
CA VAL A 23 12.79 26.97 20.33
C VAL A 23 11.98 26.08 19.39
N GLU A 24 11.86 26.48 18.12
CA GLU A 24 11.18 25.80 17.00
C GLU A 24 9.75 25.26 17.26
N ASN A 25 8.79 25.60 16.38
CA ASN A 25 7.47 24.96 16.33
C ASN A 25 7.60 23.46 15.94
N LYS A 26 8.08 22.62 16.86
CA LYS A 26 7.99 21.17 16.78
C LYS A 26 6.76 20.74 17.55
N GLU A 27 5.71 20.40 16.80
CA GLU A 27 4.50 19.81 17.36
C GLU A 27 4.86 18.41 17.90
N LEU A 28 4.98 18.30 19.23
CA LEU A 28 5.19 17.02 19.90
C LEU A 28 3.88 16.25 19.87
N SER A 29 3.83 15.12 19.16
CA SER A 29 2.64 14.26 19.12
C SER A 29 2.92 12.91 19.79
N LEU A 30 1.99 12.50 20.65
CA LEU A 30 1.92 11.15 21.19
C LEU A 30 0.77 10.41 20.50
N ASN A 31 1.07 9.30 19.83
CA ASN A 31 0.09 8.55 19.05
C ASN A 31 -0.07 7.14 19.63
N PHE A 32 -1.32 6.73 19.88
CA PHE A 32 -1.68 5.37 20.25
C PHE A 32 -2.22 4.64 19.02
N TRP A 33 -1.64 3.47 18.72
CA TRP A 33 -1.99 2.69 17.54
C TRP A 33 -2.66 1.39 17.94
N CYS A 34 -3.90 1.18 17.50
CA CYS A 34 -4.57 -0.11 17.65
C CYS A 34 -4.13 -1.03 16.51
N LEU A 35 -3.33 -2.05 16.84
CA LEU A 35 -2.84 -3.02 15.87
C LEU A 35 -3.77 -4.21 15.66
N ASN A 36 -4.83 -4.32 16.47
CA ASN A 36 -5.81 -5.40 16.40
C ASN A 36 -7.17 -4.88 15.90
N PRO A 37 -7.53 -5.12 14.63
CA PRO A 37 -8.82 -4.66 14.10
C PRO A 37 -10.02 -5.44 14.67
N SER A 38 -9.81 -6.61 15.29
CA SER A 38 -10.89 -7.41 15.88
C SER A 38 -11.61 -6.70 17.02
N VAL A 39 -10.93 -5.80 17.73
CA VAL A 39 -11.50 -5.06 18.86
C VAL A 39 -12.64 -4.16 18.39
N VAL A 40 -12.43 -3.45 17.29
CA VAL A 40 -13.46 -2.57 16.70
C VAL A 40 -14.52 -3.40 15.98
N PHE A 41 -14.10 -4.42 15.25
CA PHE A 41 -15.02 -5.24 14.47
C PHE A 41 -16.00 -6.04 15.33
N SER A 42 -15.55 -6.58 16.47
CA SER A 42 -16.41 -7.32 17.40
C SER A 42 -17.52 -6.44 18.00
N GLN A 43 -17.18 -5.20 18.38
CA GLN A 43 -18.17 -4.23 18.84
C GLN A 43 -19.20 -3.94 17.73
N LEU A 44 -18.74 -3.65 16.51
CA LEU A 44 -19.62 -3.40 15.37
C LEU A 44 -20.53 -4.60 15.07
N ALA A 45 -19.98 -5.81 15.08
CA ALA A 45 -20.73 -7.04 14.83
C ALA A 45 -21.79 -7.30 15.91
N SER A 46 -21.52 -6.97 17.18
CA SER A 46 -22.50 -7.12 18.26
C SER A 46 -23.68 -6.14 18.19
N MET A 47 -23.48 -4.98 17.55
CA MET A 47 -24.52 -3.96 17.39
C MET A 47 -25.40 -4.19 16.15
N ALA A 48 -24.90 -4.93 15.17
CA ALA A 48 -25.59 -5.21 13.91
C ALA A 48 -26.33 -6.54 13.96
N HIS A 49 -27.52 -6.60 13.35
CA HIS A 49 -28.24 -7.86 13.18
C HIS A 49 -27.55 -8.80 12.16
N CYS A 50 -26.92 -8.22 11.14
CA CYS A 50 -26.19 -8.94 10.10
C CYS A 50 -25.10 -8.05 9.51
N VAL A 51 -23.92 -8.61 9.28
CA VAL A 51 -22.80 -7.94 8.59
C VAL A 51 -22.48 -8.73 7.33
N ILE A 52 -22.55 -8.04 6.19
CA ILE A 52 -22.21 -8.60 4.87
C ILE A 52 -20.97 -7.88 4.37
N LEU A 53 -19.89 -8.63 4.14
CA LEU A 53 -18.67 -8.10 3.55
C LEU A 53 -18.63 -8.46 2.06
N MET A 54 -18.52 -7.44 1.21
CA MET A 54 -18.42 -7.61 -0.24
C MET A 54 -17.18 -6.88 -0.76
N SER A 55 -16.38 -7.56 -1.57
CA SER A 55 -15.25 -6.98 -2.28
C SER A 55 -14.90 -7.83 -3.50
N GLY A 56 -14.41 -7.17 -4.55
CA GLY A 56 -13.90 -7.86 -5.74
C GLY A 56 -12.51 -8.48 -5.57
N THR A 57 -11.80 -8.19 -4.47
CA THR A 57 -10.39 -8.56 -4.29
C THR A 57 -10.08 -9.18 -2.91
N LEU A 58 -11.09 -9.65 -2.18
CA LEU A 58 -10.92 -10.17 -0.80
C LEU A 58 -10.37 -11.60 -0.70
N SER A 59 -9.94 -12.22 -1.79
CA SER A 59 -9.38 -13.58 -1.76
C SER A 59 -7.89 -13.54 -1.37
N PRO A 60 -7.40 -14.45 -0.49
CA PRO A 60 -8.15 -15.51 0.20
C PRO A 60 -8.85 -15.02 1.48
N LEU A 61 -10.10 -15.45 1.70
CA LEU A 61 -10.91 -15.01 2.86
C LEU A 61 -10.36 -15.46 4.23
N ASP A 62 -9.57 -16.53 4.29
CA ASP A 62 -9.01 -17.05 5.54
C ASP A 62 -8.12 -16.02 6.26
N SER A 63 -7.39 -15.20 5.50
CA SER A 63 -6.55 -14.14 6.08
C SER A 63 -7.40 -13.04 6.72
N LEU A 64 -8.52 -12.69 6.09
CA LEU A 64 -9.44 -11.68 6.61
C LEU A 64 -10.11 -12.14 7.91
N GLU A 65 -10.52 -13.41 7.97
CA GLU A 65 -11.08 -14.01 9.18
C GLU A 65 -10.10 -13.99 10.34
N ALA A 66 -8.85 -14.38 10.08
CA ALA A 66 -7.79 -14.36 11.08
C ALA A 66 -7.51 -12.93 11.58
N GLU A 67 -7.49 -11.93 10.69
CA GLU A 67 -7.30 -10.52 11.08
C GLU A 67 -8.46 -9.99 11.93
N LEU A 68 -9.71 -10.31 11.55
CA LEU A 68 -10.90 -9.81 12.24
C LEU A 68 -11.31 -10.65 13.46
N ASN A 69 -10.69 -11.83 13.64
CA ASN A 69 -11.04 -12.82 14.65
C ASN A 69 -12.54 -13.16 14.67
N VAL A 70 -13.11 -13.38 13.48
CA VAL A 70 -14.51 -13.77 13.28
C VAL A 70 -14.61 -14.91 12.27
N GLN A 71 -15.66 -15.72 12.38
CA GLN A 71 -15.99 -16.72 11.38
C GLN A 71 -17.07 -16.18 10.44
N PHE A 72 -16.84 -16.26 9.13
CA PHE A 72 -17.87 -16.04 8.12
C PHE A 72 -18.46 -17.39 7.72
N PRO A 73 -19.64 -17.78 8.26
CA PRO A 73 -20.25 -19.08 7.95
C PRO A 73 -20.75 -19.17 6.50
N LEU A 74 -21.10 -18.02 5.90
CA LEU A 74 -21.47 -17.91 4.50
C LEU A 74 -20.32 -17.27 3.74
N ARG A 75 -19.68 -18.04 2.87
CA ARG A 75 -18.57 -17.59 2.02
C ARG A 75 -18.91 -17.83 0.56
N LEU A 76 -18.62 -16.83 -0.25
CA LEU A 76 -18.76 -16.92 -1.70
C LEU A 76 -17.53 -16.27 -2.34
N GLU A 77 -16.61 -17.10 -2.83
CA GLU A 77 -15.55 -16.66 -3.73
C GLU A 77 -15.96 -17.05 -5.16
N ALA A 78 -16.38 -16.05 -5.93
CA ALA A 78 -16.76 -16.28 -7.33
C ALA A 78 -15.51 -16.46 -8.19
N ASN A 79 -15.54 -17.45 -9.08
CA ASN A 79 -14.49 -17.61 -10.08
C ASN A 79 -14.50 -16.43 -11.06
N HIS A 80 -13.32 -16.14 -11.61
CA HIS A 80 -13.15 -15.10 -12.60
C HIS A 80 -14.05 -15.34 -13.83
N VAL A 81 -14.91 -14.37 -14.14
CA VAL A 81 -15.94 -14.50 -15.20
C VAL A 81 -15.37 -14.24 -16.60
N ILE A 82 -14.19 -13.64 -16.70
CA ILE A 82 -13.58 -13.28 -17.99
C ILE A 82 -12.71 -14.43 -18.51
N SER A 83 -12.78 -14.70 -19.81
CA SER A 83 -11.98 -15.72 -20.49
C SER A 83 -10.48 -15.41 -20.43
N ASN A 84 -9.65 -16.45 -20.33
CA ASN A 84 -8.18 -16.32 -20.30
C ASN A 84 -7.59 -15.59 -21.53
N SER A 85 -8.32 -15.53 -22.64
CA SER A 85 -7.93 -14.78 -23.83
C SER A 85 -8.00 -13.26 -23.68
N ARG A 86 -8.66 -12.75 -22.64
CA ARG A 86 -8.90 -11.32 -22.42
C ARG A 86 -8.10 -10.75 -21.24
N LEU A 87 -7.36 -11.59 -20.52
CA LEU A 87 -6.52 -11.18 -19.38
C LEU A 87 -5.21 -11.97 -19.38
N LEU A 88 -4.09 -11.25 -19.40
CA LEU A 88 -2.76 -11.80 -19.21
C LEU A 88 -2.20 -11.31 -17.88
N VAL A 89 -1.89 -12.25 -16.99
CA VAL A 89 -1.14 -11.98 -15.74
C VAL A 89 0.21 -12.66 -15.88
N THR A 90 1.28 -11.88 -15.79
CA THR A 90 2.65 -12.39 -15.94
C THR A 90 3.58 -11.71 -14.94
N THR A 91 4.67 -12.38 -14.62
CA THR A 91 5.74 -11.84 -13.77
C THR A 91 7.00 -11.66 -14.60
N LEU A 92 7.66 -10.52 -14.42
CA LEU A 92 8.94 -10.22 -15.08
C LEU A 92 10.04 -10.29 -14.03
N SER A 93 10.93 -11.28 -14.16
CA SER A 93 12.05 -11.49 -13.25
C SER A 93 13.32 -10.75 -13.69
N HIS A 94 13.45 -10.48 -14.98
CA HIS A 94 14.60 -9.81 -15.60
C HIS A 94 14.13 -8.77 -16.60
N GLY A 95 14.91 -7.71 -16.77
CA GLY A 95 14.66 -6.71 -17.78
C GLY A 95 15.31 -7.02 -19.14
N PRO A 96 15.18 -6.10 -20.10
CA PRO A 96 15.65 -6.28 -21.48
C PRO A 96 17.16 -6.54 -21.62
N ASN A 97 17.98 -6.04 -20.68
CA ASN A 97 19.43 -6.23 -20.68
C ASN A 97 19.87 -7.43 -19.81
N GLY A 98 18.92 -8.23 -19.30
CA GLY A 98 19.19 -9.39 -18.45
C GLY A 98 19.43 -9.04 -16.98
N THR A 99 19.26 -7.78 -16.57
CA THR A 99 19.39 -7.38 -15.17
C THR A 99 18.20 -7.93 -14.38
N ARG A 100 18.47 -8.58 -13.24
CA ARG A 100 17.41 -9.09 -12.34
C ARG A 100 16.61 -7.92 -11.75
N LEU A 101 15.29 -7.95 -11.92
CA LEU A 101 14.38 -6.94 -11.38
C LEU A 101 14.11 -7.25 -9.91
N CYS A 102 14.86 -6.61 -9.01
CA CYS A 102 14.76 -6.77 -7.57
C CYS A 102 14.54 -5.42 -6.90
N ALA A 103 13.31 -5.10 -6.52
CA ALA A 103 12.97 -3.80 -5.92
C ALA A 103 13.23 -3.76 -4.40
N THR A 104 14.39 -4.23 -3.93
CA THR A 104 14.79 -4.03 -2.52
C THR A 104 15.38 -2.64 -2.32
N TYR A 105 15.40 -2.15 -1.07
CA TYR A 105 15.91 -0.80 -0.76
C TYR A 105 17.32 -0.55 -1.31
N GLN A 106 18.20 -1.55 -1.26
CA GLN A 106 19.56 -1.44 -1.80
C GLN A 106 19.56 -1.38 -3.34
N HIS A 107 18.85 -2.29 -4.00
CA HIS A 107 18.85 -2.41 -5.46
C HIS A 107 18.11 -1.27 -6.15
N GLN A 108 17.01 -0.78 -5.59
CA GLN A 108 16.26 0.34 -6.19
C GLN A 108 17.07 1.64 -6.29
N ASN A 109 18.16 1.74 -5.51
CA ASN A 109 19.06 2.89 -5.53
C ASN A 109 20.17 2.78 -6.59
N THR A 110 20.32 1.63 -7.25
CA THR A 110 21.33 1.48 -8.31
C THR A 110 20.82 2.01 -9.63
N TYR A 111 21.66 2.72 -10.38
CA TYR A 111 21.29 3.20 -11.72
C TYR A 111 20.97 2.07 -12.67
N THR A 112 21.63 0.91 -12.53
CA THR A 112 21.31 -0.28 -13.32
C THR A 112 19.86 -0.70 -13.16
N PHE A 113 19.32 -0.75 -11.95
CA PHE A 113 17.92 -1.09 -11.72
C PHE A 113 16.98 -0.02 -12.28
N GLN A 114 17.29 1.26 -12.05
CA GLN A 114 16.45 2.37 -12.49
C GLN A 114 16.36 2.44 -14.01
N ASP A 115 17.49 2.29 -14.71
CA ASP A 115 17.56 2.29 -16.17
C ASP A 115 16.86 1.05 -16.75
N GLU A 116 17.01 -0.12 -16.11
CA GLU A 116 16.34 -1.35 -16.52
C GLU A 116 14.81 -1.24 -16.44
N ILE A 117 14.29 -0.71 -15.32
CA ILE A 117 12.85 -0.48 -15.16
C ILE A 117 12.36 0.53 -16.20
N GLY A 118 13.13 1.58 -16.49
CA GLY A 118 12.82 2.54 -17.54
C GLY A 118 12.68 1.86 -18.91
N ALA A 119 13.62 0.97 -19.24
CA ALA A 119 13.59 0.19 -20.48
C ALA A 119 12.37 -0.74 -20.55
N VAL A 120 12.00 -1.41 -19.45
CA VAL A 120 10.77 -2.22 -19.37
C VAL A 120 9.53 -1.38 -19.64
N VAL A 121 9.41 -0.22 -19.00
CA VAL A 121 8.25 0.67 -19.15
C VAL A 121 8.16 1.21 -20.59
N VAL A 122 9.28 1.67 -21.17
CA VAL A 122 9.32 2.13 -22.56
C VAL A 122 8.88 1.03 -23.53
N ASN A 123 9.35 -0.21 -23.33
CA ASN A 123 8.94 -1.34 -24.16
C ASN A 123 7.45 -1.65 -24.01
N ALA A 124 6.91 -1.62 -22.78
CA ALA A 124 5.49 -1.79 -22.55
C ALA A 124 4.65 -0.71 -23.26
N CYS A 125 5.04 0.56 -23.13
CA CYS A 125 4.35 1.67 -23.79
C CYS A 125 4.37 1.60 -25.32
N ARG A 126 5.43 1.03 -25.92
CA ARG A 126 5.51 0.82 -27.38
C ARG A 126 4.61 -0.31 -27.86
N LEU A 127 4.39 -1.33 -27.04
CA LEU A 127 3.63 -2.52 -27.41
C LEU A 127 2.13 -2.40 -27.11
N VAL A 128 1.74 -1.64 -26.08
CA VAL A 128 0.36 -1.56 -25.59
C VAL A 128 -0.38 -0.37 -26.23
N PRO A 129 -1.37 -0.61 -27.11
CA PRO A 129 -2.22 0.45 -27.61
C PRO A 129 -3.19 0.94 -26.52
N GLY A 130 -3.48 2.24 -26.49
CA GLY A 130 -4.48 2.83 -25.58
C GLY A 130 -3.94 3.33 -24.22
N GLY A 131 -2.64 3.15 -23.96
CA GLY A 131 -1.95 3.70 -22.79
C GLY A 131 -1.60 2.64 -21.74
N VAL A 132 -0.72 3.03 -20.81
CA VAL A 132 -0.20 2.17 -19.74
C VAL A 132 -0.42 2.85 -18.40
N LEU A 133 -0.97 2.10 -17.43
CA LEU A 133 -1.07 2.52 -16.03
C LEU A 133 0.00 1.77 -15.22
N CYS A 134 0.90 2.50 -14.58
CA CYS A 134 2.01 1.94 -13.80
C CYS A 134 1.88 2.33 -12.34
N PHE A 135 1.96 1.35 -11.43
CA PHE A 135 1.95 1.56 -9.99
C PHE A 135 3.34 1.29 -9.40
N LEU A 136 3.80 2.20 -8.54
CA LEU A 136 5.09 2.09 -7.83
C LEU A 136 4.85 1.93 -6.33
N PRO A 137 5.73 1.22 -5.59
CA PRO A 137 5.58 1.00 -4.15
C PRO A 137 5.55 2.26 -3.26
N SER A 138 6.08 3.39 -3.74
CA SER A 138 6.07 4.67 -2.99
C SER A 138 6.28 5.87 -3.91
N TYR A 139 5.79 7.04 -3.47
CA TYR A 139 6.05 8.32 -4.14
C TYR A 139 7.55 8.67 -4.15
N SER A 140 8.28 8.38 -3.08
CA SER A 140 9.72 8.63 -3.03
C SER A 140 10.51 7.84 -4.08
N LEU A 141 10.07 6.62 -4.41
CA LEU A 141 10.65 5.85 -5.51
C LEU A 141 10.22 6.41 -6.87
N LEU A 142 8.94 6.77 -7.01
CA LEU A 142 8.42 7.40 -8.23
C LEU A 142 9.24 8.64 -8.61
N ASP A 143 9.40 9.58 -7.67
CA ASP A 143 10.13 10.84 -7.90
C ASP A 143 11.58 10.57 -8.30
N LYS A 144 12.23 9.59 -7.65
CA LYS A 144 13.61 9.19 -7.97
C LYS A 144 13.74 8.65 -9.38
N LEU A 145 12.81 7.79 -9.81
CA LEU A 145 12.80 7.22 -11.16
C LEU A 145 12.53 8.31 -12.20
N ILE A 146 11.57 9.20 -11.94
CA ILE A 146 11.28 10.35 -12.81
C ILE A 146 12.53 11.22 -12.94
N GLN A 147 13.17 11.61 -11.83
CA GLN A 147 14.40 12.41 -11.86
C GLN A 147 15.54 11.73 -12.63
N ARG A 148 15.64 10.39 -12.57
CA ARG A 148 16.64 9.64 -13.32
C ARG A 148 16.35 9.64 -14.83
N TRP A 149 15.08 9.57 -15.22
CA TRP A 149 14.66 9.44 -16.63
C TRP A 149 14.39 10.78 -17.30
N GLU A 150 14.17 11.86 -16.54
CA GLU A 150 14.03 13.20 -17.07
C GLU A 150 15.34 13.67 -17.71
N VAL A 151 15.34 13.71 -19.04
CA VAL A 151 16.39 14.37 -19.80
C VAL A 151 16.12 15.86 -19.73
N LYS A 152 16.94 16.61 -18.98
CA LYS A 152 16.94 18.07 -19.06
C LYS A 152 17.34 18.45 -20.49
N SER A 153 16.34 18.93 -21.24
CA SER A 153 16.50 19.50 -22.58
C SER A 153 17.07 20.90 -22.48
#